data_AF-A0A1E7F6L5-F1
#
_entry.id   AF-A0A1E7F6L5-F1
#
_cell.length_a   1.000
_cell.length_b   1.000
_cell.length_c   1.000
_cell.angle_alpha   90.00
_cell.angle_beta   90.00
_cell.angle_gamma   90.00
#
_symmetry.space_group_name_H-M   'P 1'
#
loop_
_entity.id
_entity.type
_entity.pdbx_description
1 polymer ?
#
loop_
_entity_poly.entity_id
_entity_poly.type
_entity_poly.pdbx_seq_one_letter_code
_entity_poly.pdbx_strand_id
1 'polypeptide(L)'
;MKLINLSLVLAAVIAASTTTTSDALTTKPTDRRQVFGQLLAGGVAGAAFLASSAQPASAAMKTGGANPFTGDYNDPQHPDCLRQVKVVGSPLKGDGTRSPYPILEVTGYDGKGSKTCTDRPTRDDLWKVEGTVKSADTAFVDFSSKGGPTKMLVKFEDGGMVFPDGNKWTKVDRGTDNRRPKDMSTLKSEE
;
A
#
# COMPACT_ATOMS: atom_id res chain seq x y z
N MET A 1 -10.95 39.36 -39.24
CA MET A 1 -12.20 39.56 -40.01
C MET A 1 -12.52 38.29 -40.79
N LYS A 2 -13.33 37.40 -40.23
CA LYS A 2 -14.28 36.51 -40.93
C LYS A 2 -15.18 35.86 -39.89
N LEU A 3 -16.47 36.17 -40.04
CA LEU A 3 -17.62 35.76 -39.25
C LEU A 3 -18.22 34.45 -39.82
N ILE A 4 -19.32 34.02 -39.18
CA ILE A 4 -20.45 33.19 -39.66
C ILE A 4 -20.17 31.66 -39.58
N ASN A 5 -20.98 30.74 -39.00
CA ASN A 5 -22.42 30.54 -38.76
C ASN A 5 -22.61 29.78 -37.42
N LEU A 6 -23.52 30.07 -36.49
CA LEU A 6 -25.00 30.03 -36.49
C LEU A 6 -25.62 28.73 -37.03
N SER A 7 -25.93 27.79 -36.14
CA SER A 7 -27.11 26.92 -36.30
C SER A 7 -27.69 26.51 -34.95
N LEU A 8 -28.91 27.00 -34.78
CA LEU A 8 -29.90 26.78 -33.73
C LEU A 8 -30.55 25.40 -33.97
N VAL A 9 -30.65 24.53 -32.95
CA VAL A 9 -31.70 23.51 -32.91
C VAL A 9 -32.29 23.49 -31.50
N LEU A 10 -33.52 23.99 -31.44
CA LEU A 10 -34.44 23.97 -30.32
C LEU A 10 -35.28 22.69 -30.45
N ALA A 11 -35.38 21.89 -29.39
CA ALA A 11 -36.46 20.92 -29.25
C ALA A 11 -36.90 20.89 -27.78
N ALA A 12 -38.03 21.55 -27.52
CA ALA A 12 -38.78 21.48 -26.29
C ALA A 12 -39.69 20.24 -26.34
N VAL A 13 -39.69 19.44 -25.27
CA VAL A 13 -40.81 18.53 -24.96
C VAL A 13 -41.26 18.84 -23.55
N ILE A 14 -42.46 19.41 -23.48
CA ILE A 14 -43.28 19.58 -22.28
C ILE A 14 -44.14 18.33 -22.17
N ALA A 15 -44.14 17.62 -21.05
CA ALA A 15 -45.31 16.89 -20.58
C ALA A 15 -45.22 16.47 -19.10
N ALA A 16 -46.20 17.00 -18.35
CA ALA A 16 -46.93 16.38 -17.25
C ALA A 16 -46.21 16.04 -15.93
N SER A 17 -46.44 16.92 -14.96
CA SER A 17 -46.38 16.67 -13.53
C SER A 17 -47.41 15.61 -13.10
N THR A 18 -46.97 14.58 -12.37
CA THR A 18 -47.85 13.84 -11.45
C THR A 18 -47.17 13.78 -10.09
N THR A 19 -47.76 14.50 -9.13
CA THR A 19 -47.47 14.38 -7.71
C THR A 19 -47.93 13.02 -7.22
N THR A 20 -47.00 12.20 -6.73
CA THR A 20 -47.33 11.03 -5.91
C THR A 20 -46.67 11.20 -4.54
N THR A 21 -47.53 11.08 -3.55
CA THR A 21 -47.33 11.29 -2.12
C THR A 21 -46.28 10.36 -1.52
N SER A 22 -45.51 10.89 -0.58
CA SER A 22 -44.58 10.15 0.27
C SER A 22 -45.35 9.27 1.25
N ASP A 23 -45.14 7.95 1.18
CA ASP A 23 -45.42 7.05 2.31
C ASP A 23 -44.09 6.60 2.92
N ALA A 24 -43.86 7.06 4.15
CA ALA A 24 -42.76 6.65 4.99
C ALA A 24 -43.03 5.22 5.49
N LEU A 25 -42.40 4.22 4.86
CA LEU A 25 -42.36 2.87 5.42
C LEU A 25 -41.16 2.74 6.34
N THR A 26 -41.44 2.78 7.64
CA THR A 26 -40.50 2.40 8.70
C THR A 26 -40.15 0.91 8.48
N THR A 27 -38.90 0.62 8.15
CA THR A 27 -38.39 -0.76 8.15
C THR A 27 -37.19 -0.83 9.08
N LYS A 28 -37.43 -1.48 10.20
CA LYS A 28 -36.49 -2.00 11.20
C LYS A 28 -35.22 -2.56 10.52
N PRO A 29 -34.01 -2.38 11.08
CA PRO A 29 -32.80 -2.91 10.50
C PRO A 29 -32.79 -4.43 10.67
N THR A 30 -33.25 -5.15 9.64
CA THR A 30 -33.14 -6.60 9.59
C THR A 30 -31.82 -6.98 8.91
N ASP A 31 -31.17 -7.92 9.57
CA ASP A 31 -29.85 -8.49 9.35
C ASP A 31 -29.47 -8.74 7.87
N ARG A 32 -28.28 -8.29 7.47
CA ARG A 32 -27.71 -8.41 6.10
C ARG A 32 -27.49 -9.85 5.66
N ARG A 33 -27.62 -10.83 6.57
CA ARG A 33 -27.40 -12.26 6.29
C ARG A 33 -28.58 -13.01 5.68
N GLN A 34 -29.78 -12.43 5.56
CA GLN A 34 -30.94 -13.13 4.98
C GLN A 34 -31.15 -12.91 3.47
N VAL A 35 -30.38 -12.04 2.81
CA VAL A 35 -30.58 -11.70 1.39
C VAL A 35 -30.08 -12.78 0.42
N PHE A 36 -29.33 -13.78 0.89
CA PHE A 36 -28.77 -14.85 0.03
C PHE A 36 -29.68 -16.09 -0.16
N GLY A 37 -30.85 -16.14 0.50
CA GLY A 37 -31.65 -17.38 0.57
C GLY A 37 -33.01 -17.38 -0.15
N GLN A 38 -33.45 -16.27 -0.76
CA GLN A 38 -34.85 -16.14 -1.24
C GLN A 38 -35.04 -15.94 -2.75
N LEU A 39 -34.01 -16.09 -3.58
CA LEU A 39 -34.11 -15.92 -5.04
C LEU A 39 -34.44 -17.20 -5.84
N LEU A 40 -35.02 -18.23 -5.22
CA LEU A 40 -35.34 -19.51 -5.91
C LEU A 40 -36.82 -19.95 -5.92
N ALA A 41 -37.78 -19.10 -5.58
CA ALA A 41 -39.18 -19.47 -5.78
C ALA A 41 -40.10 -18.25 -5.98
N GLY A 42 -40.36 -17.89 -7.24
CA GLY A 42 -41.38 -16.89 -7.59
C GLY A 42 -41.18 -16.34 -8.98
N GLY A 43 -41.97 -16.83 -9.95
CA GLY A 43 -41.91 -16.41 -11.34
C GLY A 43 -42.44 -14.99 -11.61
N VAL A 44 -42.11 -14.53 -12.82
CA VAL A 44 -42.64 -13.40 -13.61
C VAL A 44 -42.47 -11.97 -13.08
N ALA A 45 -41.48 -11.27 -13.64
CA ALA A 45 -41.64 -10.05 -14.45
C ALA A 45 -40.26 -9.37 -14.60
N GLY A 46 -39.94 -8.92 -15.81
CA GLY A 46 -38.59 -8.50 -16.20
C GLY A 46 -37.96 -7.45 -15.27
N ALA A 47 -36.89 -7.85 -14.60
CA ALA A 47 -35.86 -6.95 -14.13
C ALA A 47 -34.58 -7.37 -14.85
N ALA A 48 -34.11 -6.53 -15.76
CA ALA A 48 -32.79 -6.68 -16.33
C ALA A 48 -31.78 -6.63 -15.16
N PHE A 49 -31.27 -7.79 -14.75
CA PHE A 49 -30.11 -7.84 -13.89
C PHE A 49 -28.97 -7.22 -14.69
N LEU A 50 -28.71 -5.94 -14.42
CA LEU A 50 -27.44 -5.33 -14.76
C LEU A 50 -26.38 -6.19 -14.04
N ALA A 51 -25.72 -7.05 -14.81
CA ALA A 51 -24.54 -7.76 -14.37
C ALA A 51 -23.49 -6.68 -14.08
N SER A 52 -23.52 -6.13 -12.87
CA SER A 52 -22.42 -5.37 -12.31
C SER A 52 -21.24 -6.31 -12.34
N SER A 53 -20.38 -6.14 -13.35
CA SER A 53 -19.08 -6.79 -13.39
C SER A 53 -18.44 -6.51 -12.04
N ALA A 54 -18.29 -7.54 -11.21
CA ALA A 54 -17.51 -7.44 -9.99
C ALA A 54 -16.13 -6.97 -10.43
N GLN A 55 -15.84 -5.67 -10.28
CA GLN A 55 -14.50 -5.18 -10.42
C GLN A 55 -13.65 -5.99 -9.44
N PRO A 56 -12.46 -6.48 -9.85
CA PRO A 56 -11.61 -7.18 -8.92
C PRO A 56 -11.39 -6.25 -7.73
N ALA A 57 -11.84 -6.67 -6.56
CA ALA A 57 -11.50 -5.97 -5.33
C ALA A 57 -9.97 -5.95 -5.30
N SER A 58 -9.37 -4.76 -5.38
CA SER A 58 -7.95 -4.59 -5.15
C SER A 58 -7.65 -5.21 -3.80
N ALA A 59 -7.02 -6.39 -3.78
CA ALA A 59 -6.62 -7.02 -2.55
C ALA A 59 -5.80 -6.00 -1.76
N ALA A 60 -6.24 -5.68 -0.54
CA ALA A 60 -5.51 -4.74 0.30
C ALA A 60 -4.06 -5.21 0.40
N MET A 61 -3.11 -4.33 0.06
CA MET A 61 -1.70 -4.67 0.09
C MET A 61 -1.31 -5.05 1.53
N LYS A 62 -0.62 -6.18 1.67
CA LYS A 62 -0.20 -6.69 2.98
C LYS A 62 0.69 -5.66 3.68
N THR A 63 0.58 -5.55 4.99
CA THR A 63 1.47 -4.78 5.86
C THR A 63 2.10 -5.71 6.91
N GLY A 64 3.04 -5.19 7.69
CA GLY A 64 3.74 -5.95 8.72
C GLY A 64 4.56 -7.12 8.15
N GLY A 65 4.78 -8.15 8.96
CA GLY A 65 5.59 -9.32 8.60
C GLY A 65 5.06 -10.15 7.43
N ALA A 66 3.78 -10.00 7.07
CA ALA A 66 3.18 -10.70 5.94
C ALA A 66 3.52 -10.07 4.58
N ASN A 67 4.03 -8.84 4.57
CA ASN A 67 4.50 -8.20 3.33
C ASN A 67 5.88 -8.76 2.95
N PRO A 68 6.13 -9.15 1.68
CA PRO A 68 7.40 -9.72 1.26
C PRO A 68 8.61 -8.82 1.53
N PHE A 69 8.45 -7.50 1.42
CA PHE A 69 9.51 -6.52 1.69
C PHE A 69 9.90 -6.45 3.17
N THR A 70 9.02 -6.82 4.12
CA THR A 70 9.35 -6.71 5.55
C THR A 70 10.39 -7.74 5.96
N GLY A 71 11.49 -7.30 6.56
CA GLY A 71 12.56 -8.17 7.07
C GLY A 71 13.90 -7.45 7.19
N ASP A 72 14.94 -8.20 7.50
CA ASP A 72 16.32 -7.72 7.43
C ASP A 72 17.02 -8.24 6.18
N TYR A 73 18.04 -7.52 5.72
CA TYR A 73 18.71 -7.78 4.45
C TYR A 73 20.23 -7.72 4.54
N ASN A 74 20.89 -8.42 3.64
CA ASN A 74 22.30 -8.27 3.31
C ASN A 74 22.43 -7.39 2.06
N ASP A 75 23.12 -6.26 2.19
CA ASP A 75 23.48 -5.36 1.10
C ASP A 75 24.93 -5.62 0.69
N PRO A 76 25.22 -6.13 -0.52
CA PRO A 76 26.58 -6.38 -0.99
C PRO A 76 27.49 -5.15 -0.97
N GLN A 77 26.93 -3.94 -1.11
CA GLN A 77 27.71 -2.70 -1.07
C GLN A 77 28.04 -2.24 0.35
N HIS A 78 27.33 -2.77 1.35
CA HIS A 78 27.56 -2.53 2.77
C HIS A 78 27.54 -3.84 3.57
N PRO A 79 28.57 -4.68 3.44
CA PRO A 79 28.62 -5.98 4.09
C PRO A 79 28.50 -5.86 5.62
N ASP A 80 27.74 -6.77 6.21
CA ASP A 80 27.49 -6.87 7.66
C ASP A 80 26.84 -5.65 8.32
N CYS A 81 26.42 -4.67 7.53
CA CYS A 81 25.70 -3.52 8.01
C CYS A 81 24.20 -3.79 8.15
N LEU A 82 23.54 -3.00 9.01
CA LEU A 82 22.10 -3.11 9.23
C LEU A 82 21.33 -2.65 7.99
N ARG A 83 20.38 -3.47 7.54
CA ARG A 83 19.34 -3.12 6.56
C ARG A 83 18.03 -3.73 7.02
N GLN A 84 17.24 -2.96 7.75
CA GLN A 84 15.91 -3.38 8.17
C GLN A 84 14.86 -2.67 7.33
N VAL A 85 13.88 -3.43 6.85
CA VAL A 85 12.70 -2.91 6.17
C VAL A 85 11.45 -3.28 6.94
N LYS A 86 10.58 -2.28 7.16
CA LYS A 86 9.25 -2.46 7.73
C LYS A 86 8.22 -1.90 6.77
N VAL A 87 7.15 -2.65 6.52
CA VAL A 87 6.00 -2.12 5.78
C VAL A 87 4.87 -1.82 6.76
N VAL A 88 4.47 -0.56 6.86
CA VAL A 88 3.40 -0.09 7.74
C VAL A 88 2.24 0.47 6.93
N GLY A 89 1.05 0.47 7.54
CA GLY A 89 -0.11 1.11 6.92
C GLY A 89 0.11 2.62 6.80
N SER A 90 -0.43 3.23 5.74
CA SER A 90 -0.33 4.68 5.56
C SER A 90 -0.99 5.44 6.71
N PRO A 91 -0.50 6.64 7.04
CA PRO A 91 -1.10 7.47 8.06
C PRO A 91 -2.57 7.81 7.72
N LEU A 92 -3.38 7.99 8.76
CA LEU A 92 -4.72 8.55 8.61
C LEU A 92 -4.60 10.02 8.20
N LYS A 93 -5.33 10.38 7.16
CA LYS A 93 -5.54 11.78 6.77
C LYS A 93 -6.56 12.42 7.71
N GLY A 94 -6.61 13.76 7.68
CA GLY A 94 -7.59 14.52 8.46
C GLY A 94 -9.05 14.24 8.10
N ASP A 95 -9.31 13.71 6.90
CA ASP A 95 -10.64 13.27 6.45
C ASP A 95 -11.02 11.85 6.92
N GLY A 96 -10.17 11.20 7.72
CA GLY A 96 -10.37 9.83 8.21
C GLY A 96 -10.02 8.73 7.20
N THR A 97 -9.59 9.08 5.99
CA THR A 97 -9.16 8.10 4.98
C THR A 97 -7.67 7.75 5.11
N ARG A 98 -7.26 6.62 4.54
CA ARG A 98 -5.84 6.26 4.38
C ARG A 98 -5.51 6.13 2.90
N SER A 99 -4.25 6.36 2.55
CA SER A 99 -3.76 5.92 1.24
C SER A 99 -3.90 4.39 1.15
N PRO A 100 -4.28 3.84 -0.02
CA PRO A 100 -4.30 2.39 -0.23
C PRO A 100 -2.88 1.80 -0.33
N TYR A 101 -1.85 2.65 -0.47
CA TYR A 101 -0.46 2.25 -0.64
C TYR A 101 0.31 2.33 0.68
N PRO A 102 0.75 1.18 1.24
CA PRO A 102 1.56 1.13 2.45
C PRO A 102 2.87 1.92 2.34
N ILE A 103 3.38 2.33 3.50
CA ILE A 103 4.69 2.95 3.62
C ILE A 103 5.74 1.87 3.87
N LEU A 104 6.82 1.94 3.11
CA LEU A 104 8.01 1.12 3.30
C LEU A 104 9.04 1.96 4.04
N GLU A 105 9.40 1.59 5.25
CA GLU A 105 10.42 2.24 6.05
C GLU A 105 11.70 1.40 5.99
N VAL A 106 12.81 2.01 5.57
CA VAL A 106 14.13 1.39 5.65
C VAL A 106 14.91 2.07 6.77
N THR A 107 15.40 1.28 7.71
CA THR A 107 16.39 1.69 8.70
C THR A 107 17.71 1.01 8.37
N GLY A 108 18.79 1.77 8.28
CA GLY A 108 20.10 1.20 8.03
C GLY A 108 21.23 1.91 8.74
N TYR A 109 22.41 1.32 8.62
CA TYR A 109 23.67 1.82 9.14
C TYR A 109 24.74 1.57 8.07
N ASP A 110 25.69 2.47 7.86
CA ASP A 110 26.69 2.33 6.79
C ASP A 110 28.13 2.19 7.31
N GLY A 111 28.29 2.00 8.62
CA GLY A 111 29.60 2.01 9.26
C GLY A 111 30.13 3.42 9.53
N LYS A 112 31.03 3.56 10.50
CA LYS A 112 31.72 4.83 10.81
C LYS A 112 32.88 5.08 9.85
N GLY A 113 32.57 5.24 8.57
CA GLY A 113 33.57 5.50 7.51
C GLY A 113 34.13 4.26 6.82
N SER A 114 33.72 3.05 7.23
CA SER A 114 33.96 1.79 6.52
C SER A 114 32.64 1.27 5.94
N LYS A 115 32.64 0.83 4.68
CA LYS A 115 31.45 0.21 4.07
C LYS A 115 31.10 -1.15 4.69
N THR A 116 32.08 -1.82 5.29
CA THR A 116 31.88 -3.08 6.02
C THR A 116 31.74 -2.78 7.50
N CYS A 117 30.67 -3.26 8.12
CA CYS A 117 30.40 -3.04 9.54
C CYS A 117 30.98 -4.17 10.40
N THR A 118 31.94 -3.83 11.26
CA THR A 118 32.49 -4.73 12.30
C THR A 118 31.83 -4.53 13.66
N ASP A 119 31.25 -3.36 13.88
CA ASP A 119 30.71 -2.91 15.15
C ASP A 119 29.20 -2.67 15.09
N ARG A 120 28.57 -2.74 16.26
CA ARG A 120 27.14 -2.42 16.41
C ARG A 120 26.94 -0.90 16.41
N PRO A 121 25.98 -0.37 15.64
CA PRO A 121 25.65 1.05 15.68
C PRO A 121 25.02 1.46 17.02
N THR A 122 25.07 2.75 17.36
CA THR A 122 24.13 3.37 18.30
C THR A 122 22.86 3.82 17.56
N ARG A 123 21.86 4.36 18.27
CA ARG A 123 20.66 4.90 17.60
C ARG A 123 20.95 6.09 16.71
N ASP A 124 21.92 6.93 17.08
CA ASP A 124 22.28 8.14 16.32
C ASP A 124 23.05 7.81 15.04
N ASP A 125 23.68 6.63 14.99
CA ASP A 125 24.36 6.13 13.79
C ASP A 125 23.38 5.65 12.70
N LEU A 126 22.09 5.50 13.03
CA LEU A 126 21.09 4.97 12.11
C LEU A 126 20.51 6.05 11.20
N TRP A 127 20.42 5.72 9.92
CA TRP A 127 19.65 6.49 8.95
C TRP A 127 18.30 5.84 8.68
N LYS A 128 17.34 6.67 8.27
CA LYS A 128 16.01 6.23 7.85
C LYS A 128 15.64 6.85 6.51
N VAL A 129 15.02 6.04 5.66
CA VAL A 129 14.37 6.48 4.43
C VAL A 129 13.00 5.84 4.33
N GLU A 130 12.13 6.49 3.58
CA GLU A 130 10.76 6.03 3.38
C GLU A 130 10.49 5.75 1.91
N GLY A 131 9.43 5.00 1.68
CA GLY A 131 9.00 4.57 0.37
C GLY A 131 7.53 4.26 0.35
N THR A 132 7.01 4.03 -0.86
CA THR A 132 5.62 3.65 -1.09
C THR A 132 5.58 2.32 -1.82
N VAL A 133 4.94 1.33 -1.22
CA VAL A 133 4.71 0.04 -1.88
C VAL A 133 3.61 0.24 -2.93
N LYS A 134 3.84 -0.20 -4.16
CA LYS A 134 2.91 -0.03 -5.29
C LYS A 134 2.15 -1.30 -5.65
N SER A 135 2.74 -2.45 -5.41
CA SER A 135 2.09 -3.75 -5.57
C SER A 135 2.73 -4.81 -4.68
N ALA A 136 2.42 -6.09 -4.88
CA ALA A 136 2.97 -7.17 -4.08
C ALA A 136 4.51 -7.25 -4.15
N ASP A 137 5.10 -6.88 -5.27
CA ASP A 137 6.53 -7.06 -5.59
C ASP A 137 7.22 -5.76 -6.02
N THR A 138 6.53 -4.62 -6.06
CA THR A 138 7.15 -3.34 -6.45
C THR A 138 6.91 -2.22 -5.44
N ALA A 139 7.95 -1.43 -5.21
CA ALA A 139 7.93 -0.25 -4.35
C ALA A 139 8.79 0.88 -4.93
N PHE A 140 8.56 2.10 -4.48
CA PHE A 140 9.49 3.21 -4.64
C PHE A 140 10.08 3.58 -3.29
N VAL A 141 11.39 3.81 -3.23
CA VAL A 141 12.10 4.27 -2.03
C VAL A 141 12.77 5.61 -2.30
N ASP A 142 12.67 6.54 -1.36
CA ASP A 142 13.24 7.88 -1.44
C ASP A 142 14.56 7.95 -0.65
N PHE A 143 15.69 7.90 -1.35
CA PHE A 143 17.01 8.02 -0.74
C PHE A 143 17.53 9.46 -0.66
N SER A 144 16.70 10.48 -0.89
CA SER A 144 17.14 11.89 -0.94
C SER A 144 17.74 12.38 0.37
N SER A 145 17.27 11.90 1.53
CA SER A 145 17.88 12.21 2.83
C SER A 145 19.32 11.73 2.96
N LYS A 146 19.74 10.82 2.08
CA LYS A 146 21.11 10.31 1.94
C LYS A 146 21.85 10.83 0.70
N GLY A 147 21.27 11.81 -0.01
CA GLY A 147 21.81 12.34 -1.27
C GLY A 147 21.52 11.46 -2.50
N GLY A 148 20.65 10.45 -2.37
CA GLY A 148 20.25 9.56 -3.45
C GLY A 148 18.99 10.02 -4.21
N PRO A 149 18.48 9.17 -5.13
CA PRO A 149 17.27 9.47 -5.91
C PRO A 149 15.99 9.42 -5.06
N THR A 150 15.02 10.28 -5.40
CA THR A 150 13.74 10.40 -4.68
C THR A 150 12.70 9.31 -5.00
N LYS A 151 12.88 8.61 -6.12
CA LYS A 151 11.95 7.58 -6.60
C LYS A 151 12.71 6.36 -7.10
N MET A 152 13.48 5.74 -6.22
CA MET A 152 14.18 4.51 -6.56
C MET A 152 13.17 3.37 -6.68
N LEU A 153 13.00 2.83 -7.90
CA LEU A 153 12.21 1.64 -8.11
C LEU A 153 12.93 0.44 -7.49
N VAL A 154 12.21 -0.33 -6.66
CA VAL A 154 12.70 -1.58 -6.08
C VAL A 154 11.72 -2.68 -6.39
N LYS A 155 12.24 -3.82 -6.87
CA LYS A 155 11.46 -5.03 -7.12
C LYS A 155 11.80 -6.11 -6.09
N PHE A 156 10.82 -6.87 -5.64
CA PHE A 156 11.03 -8.02 -4.78
C PHE A 156 11.02 -9.30 -5.63
N GLU A 157 12.21 -9.85 -5.84
CA GLU A 157 12.43 -11.01 -6.71
C GLU A 157 13.41 -11.97 -6.03
N ASP A 158 13.12 -13.27 -6.09
CA ASP A 158 13.99 -14.33 -5.58
C ASP A 158 14.51 -14.06 -4.15
N GLY A 159 13.58 -13.74 -3.24
CA GLY A 159 13.88 -13.50 -1.82
C GLY A 159 14.71 -12.25 -1.55
N GLY A 160 14.76 -11.27 -2.46
CA GLY A 160 15.52 -10.04 -2.25
C GLY A 160 14.93 -8.82 -2.94
N MET A 161 15.42 -7.65 -2.53
CA MET A 161 15.11 -6.36 -3.14
C MET A 161 16.15 -6.05 -4.23
N VAL A 162 15.71 -6.04 -5.48
CA VAL A 162 16.52 -5.76 -6.67
C VAL A 162 16.38 -4.30 -7.03
N PHE A 163 17.52 -3.61 -7.11
CA PHE A 163 17.63 -2.22 -7.48
C PHE A 163 18.03 -2.08 -8.96
N PRO A 164 17.77 -0.92 -9.62
CA PRO A 164 18.01 -0.76 -11.05
C PRO A 164 19.49 -0.73 -11.43
N ASP A 165 20.38 -0.51 -10.46
CA ASP A 165 21.83 -0.55 -10.63
C ASP A 165 22.40 -1.98 -10.57
N GLY A 166 21.54 -2.99 -10.39
CA GLY A 166 21.92 -4.39 -10.23
C GLY A 166 22.30 -4.76 -8.80
N ASN A 167 22.28 -3.83 -7.84
CA ASN A 167 22.43 -4.19 -6.44
C ASN A 167 21.21 -5.03 -6.01
N LYS A 168 21.46 -6.13 -5.29
CA LYS A 168 20.40 -6.98 -4.75
C LYS A 168 20.60 -7.13 -3.26
N TRP A 169 19.67 -6.60 -2.49
CA TRP A 169 19.62 -6.83 -1.05
C TRP A 169 18.92 -8.17 -0.80
N THR A 170 19.65 -9.13 -0.26
CA THR A 170 19.14 -10.48 -0.04
C THR A 170 18.54 -10.60 1.36
N LYS A 171 17.30 -11.08 1.46
CA LYS A 171 16.60 -11.19 2.75
C LYS A 171 17.28 -12.22 3.66
N VAL A 172 17.28 -11.94 4.96
CA VAL A 172 17.88 -12.79 5.99
C VAL A 172 16.75 -13.44 6.80
N ASP A 173 16.61 -14.76 6.71
CA ASP A 173 15.49 -15.51 7.30
C ASP A 173 15.35 -15.35 8.82
N ARG A 174 16.47 -15.32 9.55
CA ARG A 174 16.49 -15.18 11.02
C ARG A 174 16.76 -13.75 11.50
N GLY A 175 16.69 -12.77 10.60
CA GLY A 175 17.04 -11.40 10.92
C GLY A 175 18.54 -11.20 11.23
N THR A 176 18.86 -10.01 11.73
CA THR A 176 20.23 -9.55 11.97
C THR A 176 20.35 -8.81 13.30
N ASP A 177 19.86 -9.43 14.38
CA ASP A 177 19.81 -8.79 15.69
C ASP A 177 21.17 -8.35 16.22
N ASN A 178 22.24 -9.03 15.80
CA ASN A 178 23.61 -8.63 16.10
C ASN A 178 24.05 -7.32 15.42
N ARG A 179 23.34 -6.84 14.39
CA ARG A 179 23.63 -5.59 13.65
C ARG A 179 22.82 -4.39 14.15
N ARG A 180 21.87 -4.60 15.08
CA ARG A 180 21.05 -3.54 15.68
C ARG A 180 21.82 -2.83 16.80
N PRO A 181 21.45 -1.61 17.20
CA PRO A 181 21.88 -1.08 18.49
C PRO A 181 21.51 -2.01 19.65
N LYS A 182 22.36 -2.09 20.68
CA LYS A 182 22.19 -3.05 21.79
C LYS A 182 20.87 -2.83 22.55
N ASP A 183 20.49 -1.58 22.74
CA ASP A 183 19.22 -1.14 23.34
C ASP A 183 17.99 -1.44 22.46
N MET A 184 18.20 -1.80 21.19
CA MET A 184 17.15 -2.21 20.25
C MET A 184 17.16 -3.70 19.92
N SER A 185 18.21 -4.43 20.31
CA SER A 185 18.20 -5.89 20.25
C SER A 185 17.10 -6.33 21.18
N THR A 186 16.12 -7.10 20.70
CA THR A 186 15.08 -7.67 21.56
C THR A 186 15.77 -8.26 22.77
N LEU A 187 15.34 -7.85 23.97
CA LEU A 187 15.83 -8.41 25.23
C LEU A 187 15.77 -9.93 25.05
N LYS A 188 16.94 -10.58 24.99
CA LYS A 188 16.97 -12.01 25.25
C LYS A 188 16.36 -12.11 26.63
N SER A 189 15.27 -12.85 26.77
CA SER A 189 14.96 -13.46 28.06
C SER A 189 16.25 -14.15 28.47
N GLU A 190 16.94 -13.60 29.47
CA GLU A 190 18.07 -14.25 30.11
C GLU A 190 17.55 -15.62 30.55
N GLU A 191 18.18 -16.67 30.05
CA GLU A 191 17.93 -18.07 30.45
C GLU A 191 18.57 -18.34 31.82
#